data_AF-A0A353DMM7-F1
#
_entry.id   AF-A0A353DMM7-F1
#
_cell.length_a   1.000
_cell.length_b   1.000
_cell.length_c   1.000
_cell.angle_alpha   90.00
_cell.angle_beta   90.00
_cell.angle_gamma   90.00
#
_symmetry.space_group_name_H-M   'P 1'
#
loop_
_entity.id
_entity.type
_entity.pdbx_description
1 polymer ?
#
loop_
_entity_poly.entity_id
_entity_poly.type
_entity_poly.pdbx_seq_one_letter_code
_entity_poly.pdbx_strand_id
1 'polypeptide(L)' 'MMNGKKKEDFLALAIVANARRPVSPCGACRQVISELFPSNATIYLGNLEGEVKETTAKELLPYAFEKEDMDI' A
#
# COMPACT_ATOMS: atom_id res chain seq x y z
N MET A 1 11.35 -2.99 11.88
CA MET A 1 10.45 -2.52 12.95
C MET A 1 10.02 -1.10 12.64
N MET A 2 8.80 -0.68 13.00
CA MET A 2 8.22 0.65 12.66
C MET A 2 8.79 1.82 13.49
N ASN A 3 9.94 1.66 14.16
CA ASN A 3 10.59 2.69 14.99
C ASN A 3 9.64 3.41 15.97
N GLY A 4 8.73 2.66 16.60
CA GLY A 4 7.74 3.18 17.54
C GLY A 4 6.53 3.88 16.91
N LYS A 5 6.45 3.93 15.58
CA LYS A 5 5.30 4.47 14.84
C LYS A 5 4.18 3.45 14.71
N LYS A 6 2.95 3.94 14.67
CA LYS A 6 1.74 3.19 14.36
C LYS A 6 1.33 3.47 12.91
N LYS A 7 0.42 2.66 12.36
CA LYS A 7 -0.06 2.87 10.99
C LYS A 7 -0.69 4.26 10.81
N GLU A 8 -1.37 4.79 11.83
CA GLU A 8 -2.01 6.10 11.80
C GLU A 8 -1.01 7.28 11.71
N ASP A 9 0.28 7.06 11.98
CA ASP A 9 1.31 8.09 11.88
C ASP A 9 1.72 8.39 10.42
N PHE A 10 1.28 7.59 9.45
CA PHE A 10 1.64 7.75 8.04
C PHE A 10 0.53 8.44 7.24
N LEU A 11 0.90 9.48 6.47
CA LEU A 11 -0.05 10.27 5.68
C LEU A 11 -0.18 9.79 4.23
N ALA A 12 0.93 9.34 3.63
CA ALA A 12 0.99 8.88 2.25
C ALA A 12 2.18 7.93 2.02
N LEU A 13 2.13 7.14 0.95
CA LEU A 13 3.20 6.27 0.49
C LEU A 13 3.45 6.47 -1.01
N ALA A 14 4.72 6.54 -1.43
CA ALA A 14 5.10 6.56 -2.84
C ALA A 14 5.91 5.31 -3.19
N ILE A 15 5.55 4.65 -4.29
CA ILE A 15 6.23 3.47 -4.83
C ILE A 15 6.63 3.78 -6.26
N VAL A 16 7.93 3.72 -6.55
CA VAL A 16 8.49 4.08 -7.86
C VAL A 16 9.43 2.97 -8.33
N ALA A 17 9.32 2.60 -9.60
CA ALA A 17 10.27 1.70 -10.24
C ALA A 17 10.47 2.08 -11.71
N ASN A 18 11.55 1.57 -12.31
CA ASN A 18 11.74 1.63 -13.75
C ASN A 18 10.77 0.64 -14.44
N ALA A 19 9.60 1.15 -14.84
CA ALA A 19 8.54 0.38 -15.47
C ALA A 19 7.83 1.23 -16.53
N ARG A 20 7.29 0.57 -17.57
CA ARG A 20 6.58 1.25 -18.67
C ARG A 20 5.25 1.92 -18.29
N ARG A 21 4.76 1.68 -17.09
CA ARG A 21 3.54 2.23 -16.50
C ARG A 21 3.78 2.41 -15.01
N PRO A 22 2.96 3.19 -14.28
CA PRO A 22 2.98 3.22 -12.82
C PRO A 22 3.14 1.83 -12.19
N VAL A 23 4.15 1.66 -11.35
CA VAL A 23 4.52 0.35 -10.82
C VAL A 23 3.39 -0.24 -9.97
N SER A 24 3.13 -1.54 -10.13
CA SER A 24 2.22 -2.26 -9.24
C SER A 24 3.03 -3.00 -8.17
N PRO A 25 2.74 -2.82 -6.86
CA PRO A 25 3.35 -3.65 -5.83
C PRO A 25 2.94 -5.12 -5.99
N CYS A 26 3.83 -6.04 -5.60
CA CYS A 26 3.54 -7.48 -5.60
C CYS A 26 2.57 -7.85 -4.47
N GLY A 27 2.03 -9.08 -4.51
CA GLY A 27 1.05 -9.56 -3.52
C GLY A 27 1.53 -9.46 -2.07
N ALA A 28 2.78 -9.86 -1.80
CA ALA A 28 3.35 -9.77 -0.45
C ALA A 28 3.45 -8.32 0.05
N CYS A 29 3.89 -7.39 -0.78
CA CYS A 29 3.91 -5.97 -0.41
C CYS A 29 2.50 -5.44 -0.13
N ARG A 30 1.50 -5.83 -0.94
CA ARG A 30 0.11 -5.40 -0.75
C ARG A 30 -0.44 -5.86 0.62
N GLN A 31 -0.14 -7.09 1.04
CA GLN A 31 -0.54 -7.61 2.35
C GLN A 31 0.17 -6.86 3.50
N VAL A 32 1.48 -6.62 3.39
CA VAL A 32 2.19 -5.83 4.42
C VAL A 32 1.65 -4.39 4.49
N ILE A 33 1.31 -3.80 3.35
CA ILE A 33 0.69 -2.47 3.29
C ILE A 33 -0.70 -2.49 3.94
N SER A 34 -1.55 -3.49 3.69
CA SER A 34 -2.88 -3.56 4.32
C SER A 34 -2.79 -3.66 5.85
N GLU A 35 -1.80 -4.38 6.38
CA GLU A 35 -1.61 -4.55 7.82
C GLU A 35 -0.99 -3.32 8.50
N LEU A 36 -0.04 -2.64 7.85
CA LEU A 36 0.84 -1.66 8.48
C LEU A 36 0.62 -0.20 8.04
N PHE A 37 -0.27 0.05 7.09
CA PHE A 37 -0.56 1.39 6.56
C PHE A 37 -2.05 1.73 6.68
N PRO A 38 -2.46 3.00 6.81
CA PRO A 38 -3.87 3.34 6.88
C PRO A 38 -4.61 2.94 5.61
N SER A 39 -5.73 2.25 5.77
CA SER A 39 -6.50 1.67 4.65
C SER A 39 -6.94 2.69 3.59
N ASN A 40 -7.20 3.93 4.01
CA ASN A 40 -7.70 5.03 3.18
C ASN A 40 -6.62 6.09 2.85
N ALA A 41 -5.40 5.98 3.35
CA ALA A 41 -4.34 6.94 3.04
C ALA A 41 -3.86 6.77 1.59
N THR A 42 -3.45 7.88 0.96
CA THR A 42 -3.08 7.90 -0.45
C THR A 42 -1.77 7.16 -0.69
N ILE A 43 -1.79 6.31 -1.71
CA ILE A 43 -0.62 5.61 -2.25
C ILE A 43 -0.41 6.07 -3.69
N TYR A 44 0.77 6.64 -3.95
CA TYR A 44 1.21 7.06 -5.27
C TYR A 44 2.05 5.95 -5.90
N LEU A 45 1.60 5.45 -7.05
CA LEU A 45 2.32 4.51 -7.89
C LEU A 45 2.94 5.30 -9.04
N GLY A 46 4.26 5.26 -9.17
CA GLY A 46 4.99 6.04 -10.17
C GLY A 46 5.88 5.19 -11.07
N ASN A 47 6.32 5.78 -12.17
CA ASN A 47 7.46 5.31 -12.95
C ASN A 47 8.48 6.44 -13.18
N LEU A 48 9.57 6.13 -13.91
CA LEU A 48 10.61 7.11 -14.22
C LEU A 48 10.27 8.03 -15.41
N GLU A 49 9.13 7.78 -16.08
CA GLU A 49 8.61 8.61 -17.17
C GLU A 49 7.69 9.74 -16.67
N GLY A 50 7.54 9.86 -15.34
CA GLY A 50 6.71 10.89 -14.70
C GLY A 50 5.22 10.54 -14.62
N GLU A 51 4.81 9.34 -15.04
CA GLU A 51 3.43 8.89 -14.88
C GLU A 51 3.16 8.51 -13.42
N VAL A 52 2.03 8.97 -12.89
CA VAL A 52 1.59 8.69 -11.53
C VAL A 52 0.15 8.20 -11.52
N LYS A 53 -0.13 7.18 -10.72
CA LYS A 53 -1.47 6.71 -10.40
C LYS A 53 -1.67 6.78 -8.89
N GLU A 54 -2.79 7.35 -8.47
CA GLU A 54 -3.23 7.35 -7.08
C GLU A 54 -4.09 6.12 -6.78
N THR A 55 -3.97 5.61 -5.56
CA THR A 55 -4.79 4.53 -5.02
C THR A 55 -4.75 4.52 -3.49
N THR A 56 -5.33 3.52 -2.84
CA THR A 56 -5.26 3.30 -1.39
C THR A 56 -4.91 1.84 -1.08
N ALA A 57 -4.56 1.53 0.17
CA ALA A 57 -4.30 0.15 0.57
C ALA A 57 -5.55 -0.75 0.37
N LYS A 58 -6.75 -0.21 0.62
CA LYS A 58 -8.03 -0.90 0.40
C LYS A 58 -8.28 -1.26 -1.06
N GLU A 59 -7.89 -0.39 -1.98
CA GLU A 59 -8.02 -0.63 -3.43
C GLU A 59 -6.96 -1.58 -3.96
N LEU A 60 -5.75 -1.56 -3.39
CA LEU A 60 -4.66 -2.46 -3.77
C LEU A 60 -4.92 -3.91 -3.38
N LEU A 61 -5.61 -4.13 -2.25
CA LEU A 61 -5.95 -5.46 -1.76
C LEU A 61 -7.40 -5.46 -1.22
N PRO A 62 -8.40 -5.55 -2.10
CA PRO A 62 -9.78 -5.67 -1.67
C PRO A 62 -10.00 -7.01 -0.96
N TYR A 63 -10.77 -7.00 0.12
CA TYR A 63 -11.02 -8.18 0.95
C TYR A 63 -9.72 -8.81 1.49
N ALA A 64 -8.79 -7.95 1.91
CA ALA A 64 -7.59 -8.38 2.61
C ALA A 64 -7.97 -9.26 3.79
N PHE A 65 -7.14 -10.28 4.06
CA PHE A 65 -7.28 -11.09 5.26
C PHE A 65 -6.97 -10.23 6.47
N GLU A 66 -7.91 -10.16 7.41
CA GLU A 66 -7.82 -9.36 8.63
C GLU A 66 -7.82 -10.25 9.87
N LYS A 67 -7.64 -9.64 11.05
CA LYS A 67 -7.63 -10.41 12.31
C LYS A 67 -8.96 -11.08 12.59
N GLU A 68 -10.06 -10.46 12.18
CA GLU A 68 -11.41 -10.98 12.35
C GLU A 68 -11.63 -12.30 11.59
N ASP A 69 -10.84 -12.56 10.55
CA ASP A 69 -10.90 -13.80 9.79
C ASP A 69 -10.17 -14.98 10.47
N MET A 70 -9.46 -14.75 11.58
CA MET A 70 -8.74 -15.80 12.32
C MET A 70 -9.65 -16.58 13.29
N ASP A 71 -10.79 -16.02 13.66
CA ASP A 71 -11.68 -16.54 14.73
C ASP A 71 -12.92 -17.28 14.18
N ILE A 72 -12.91 -17.65 12.89
CA ILE A 72 -13.99 -18.36 12.18
C ILE A 72 -13.66 -19.82 11.90
#